data_AF-H2ZGF2-F1
#
_entry.id   AF-H2ZGF2-F1
#
_cell.length_a   1.000
_cell.length_b   1.000
_cell.length_c   1.000
_cell.angle_alpha   90.00
_cell.angle_beta   90.00
_cell.angle_gamma   90.00
#
_symmetry.space_group_name_H-M   'P 1'
#
loop_
_entity.id
_entity.type
_entity.pdbx_description
1 polymer ?
#
loop_
_entity_poly.entity_id
_entity_poly.type
_entity_poly.pdbx_seq_one_letter_code
_entity_poly.pdbx_strand_id
1 'polypeptide(L)'
;MEGEDPDLENVLIAACEPMLQEFCSDYLDSGDEGEIMECLIENKDKMSNRKCAAGVTHFQLIEMKDYHFSSKFVRSCKDDIQAHCPEMKSKADVVKCLSLEIRNSVLGSKPSGTPISPKCQAQLTKENLAMVGR
;
A
#
# COMPACT_ATOMS: atom_id res chain seq x y z
N MET A 1 -21.47 9.09 14.91
CA MET A 1 -21.43 7.88 14.06
C MET A 1 -20.12 7.96 13.32
N GLU A 2 -19.04 7.72 14.06
CA GLU A 2 -17.72 7.52 13.47
C GLU A 2 -17.85 6.24 12.66
N GLY A 3 -17.73 6.34 11.34
CA GLY A 3 -17.66 5.16 10.50
C GLY A 3 -16.42 4.39 10.94
N GLU A 4 -16.62 3.24 11.56
CA GLU A 4 -15.58 2.25 11.74
C GLU A 4 -14.94 2.06 10.37
N ASP A 5 -13.68 2.47 10.21
CA ASP A 5 -12.88 2.12 9.04
C ASP A 5 -12.95 0.59 8.96
N PRO A 6 -13.72 0.00 8.03
CA PRO A 6 -13.82 -1.45 7.95
C PRO A 6 -12.40 -1.95 7.75
N ASP A 7 -11.94 -2.85 8.62
CA ASP A 7 -10.54 -3.21 8.79
C ASP A 7 -9.84 -3.19 7.44
N LEU A 8 -8.80 -2.37 7.36
CA LEU A 8 -7.98 -2.21 6.17
C LEU A 8 -7.61 -3.57 5.55
N GLU A 9 -7.46 -4.57 6.43
CA GLU A 9 -7.25 -5.99 6.22
C GLU A 9 -8.44 -6.69 5.55
N ASN A 10 -9.68 -6.51 6.04
CA ASN A 10 -10.90 -7.08 5.46
C ASN A 10 -11.17 -6.58 4.03
N VAL A 11 -10.94 -5.29 3.76
CA VAL A 11 -11.09 -4.72 2.40
C VAL A 11 -10.03 -5.26 1.44
N LEU A 12 -8.82 -5.50 1.96
CA LEU A 12 -7.68 -5.98 1.20
C LEU A 12 -7.81 -7.48 0.88
N ILE A 13 -8.21 -8.29 1.86
CA ILE A 13 -8.52 -9.72 1.69
C ILE A 13 -9.62 -9.90 0.65
N ALA A 14 -10.71 -9.12 0.72
CA ALA A 14 -11.78 -9.18 -0.28
C ALA A 14 -11.30 -8.77 -1.70
N ALA A 15 -10.41 -7.79 -1.81
CA ALA A 15 -9.83 -7.40 -3.10
C ALA A 15 -8.81 -8.41 -3.64
N CYS A 16 -8.17 -9.17 -2.75
CA CYS A 16 -7.14 -10.16 -3.03
C CYS A 16 -7.68 -11.60 -3.15
N GLU A 17 -8.95 -11.86 -2.83
CA GLU A 17 -9.59 -13.18 -2.92
C GLU A 17 -9.22 -14.00 -4.18
N PRO A 18 -9.29 -13.46 -5.43
CA PRO A 18 -8.90 -14.24 -6.60
C PRO A 18 -7.40 -14.58 -6.64
N MET A 19 -6.55 -13.75 -6.05
CA MET A 19 -5.10 -13.99 -5.97
C MET A 19 -4.77 -14.96 -4.84
N LEU A 20 -5.54 -14.94 -3.75
CA LEU A 20 -5.40 -15.90 -2.67
C LEU A 20 -5.71 -17.32 -3.15
N GLN A 21 -6.77 -17.50 -3.93
CA GLN A 21 -7.11 -18.79 -4.52
C GLN A 21 -6.07 -19.27 -5.57
N GLU A 22 -5.45 -18.34 -6.30
CA GLU A 22 -4.49 -18.68 -7.37
C GLU A 22 -3.07 -18.97 -6.84
N PHE A 23 -2.59 -18.20 -5.86
CA PHE A 23 -1.20 -18.26 -5.38
C PHE A 23 -1.04 -18.77 -3.95
N CYS A 24 -2.04 -18.57 -3.09
CA CYS A 24 -1.91 -18.74 -1.64
C CYS A 24 -2.96 -19.68 -1.04
N SER A 25 -3.51 -20.61 -1.84
CA SER A 25 -4.60 -21.49 -1.42
C SER A 25 -4.26 -22.34 -0.21
N ASP A 26 -3.01 -22.82 -0.13
CA ASP A 26 -2.52 -23.62 1.00
C ASP A 26 -2.55 -22.86 2.34
N TYR A 27 -2.39 -21.54 2.31
CA TYR A 27 -2.40 -20.69 3.51
C TYR A 27 -3.82 -20.27 3.92
N LEU A 28 -4.81 -20.43 3.05
CA LEU A 28 -6.21 -20.17 3.39
C LEU A 28 -6.77 -21.21 4.38
N ASP A 29 -6.28 -22.45 4.31
CA ASP A 29 -6.66 -23.52 5.23
C ASP A 29 -5.97 -23.37 6.61
N SER A 30 -4.76 -22.78 6.67
CA SER A 30 -4.09 -22.51 7.94
C SER A 30 -4.74 -21.35 8.71
N GLY A 31 -5.34 -20.39 7.98
CA GLY A 31 -5.99 -19.22 8.56
C GLY A 31 -5.01 -18.26 9.24
N ASP A 32 -3.70 -18.44 9.01
CA ASP A 32 -2.66 -17.55 9.53
C ASP A 32 -2.54 -16.32 8.61
N GLU A 33 -2.97 -15.18 9.13
CA GLU A 33 -2.99 -13.91 8.39
C GLU A 33 -1.57 -13.44 8.01
N GLY A 34 -0.57 -13.81 8.80
CA GLY A 34 0.84 -13.53 8.53
C GLY A 34 1.35 -14.29 7.32
N GLU A 35 1.10 -15.61 7.26
CA GLU A 35 1.49 -16.44 6.12
C GLU A 35 0.77 -16.03 4.83
N ILE A 36 -0.53 -15.71 4.94
CA ILE A 36 -1.32 -15.20 3.81
C ILE A 36 -0.71 -13.92 3.27
N MET A 37 -0.39 -12.97 4.15
CA MET A 37 0.19 -11.69 3.76
C MET A 37 1.58 -11.87 3.14
N GLU A 38 2.43 -12.72 3.72
CA GLU A 38 3.76 -13.03 3.17
C GLU A 38 3.64 -13.60 1.75
N CYS A 39 2.77 -14.59 1.55
CA CYS A 39 2.52 -15.16 0.22
C CYS A 39 2.03 -14.10 -0.78
N LEU A 40 1.13 -13.21 -0.37
CA LEU A 40 0.65 -12.12 -1.22
C LEU A 40 1.78 -11.15 -1.61
N ILE A 41 2.67 -10.83 -0.68
CA ILE A 41 3.84 -9.98 -0.89
C ILE A 41 4.79 -10.60 -1.91
N GLU A 42 5.09 -11.90 -1.78
CA GLU A 42 5.99 -12.62 -2.68
C GLU A 42 5.45 -12.72 -4.10
N ASN A 43 4.13 -12.78 -4.25
CA ASN A 43 3.48 -12.92 -5.55
C ASN A 43 2.95 -11.58 -6.13
N LYS A 44 3.08 -10.46 -5.41
CA LYS A 44 2.53 -9.15 -5.82
C LYS A 44 2.91 -8.70 -7.24
N ASP A 45 4.12 -9.04 -7.70
CA ASP A 45 4.62 -8.66 -9.02
C ASP A 45 4.14 -9.62 -10.14
N LYS A 46 3.67 -10.81 -9.77
CA LYS A 46 3.06 -11.80 -10.67
C LYS A 46 1.54 -11.63 -10.78
N MET A 47 0.92 -11.01 -9.78
CA MET A 47 -0.52 -10.76 -9.74
C MET A 47 -0.94 -9.77 -10.83
N SER A 48 -1.96 -10.17 -11.61
CA SER A 48 -2.59 -9.26 -12.59
C SER A 48 -3.53 -8.24 -11.94
N ASN A 49 -3.98 -8.52 -10.71
CA ASN A 49 -4.94 -7.69 -9.99
C ASN A 49 -4.26 -6.49 -9.33
N ARG A 50 -4.36 -5.34 -10.00
CA ARG A 50 -3.81 -4.06 -9.52
C ARG A 50 -4.43 -3.59 -8.21
N LYS A 51 -5.69 -3.92 -7.92
CA LYS A 51 -6.38 -3.54 -6.68
C LYS A 51 -5.75 -4.27 -5.49
N CYS A 52 -5.55 -5.57 -5.63
CA CYS A 52 -4.86 -6.38 -4.63
C CYS A 52 -3.42 -5.90 -4.44
N ALA A 53 -2.64 -5.74 -5.53
CA ALA A 53 -1.25 -5.29 -5.44
C ALA A 53 -1.11 -3.90 -4.76
N ALA A 54 -2.02 -2.96 -5.05
CA ALA A 54 -2.06 -1.66 -4.39
C ALA A 54 -2.41 -1.78 -2.89
N GLY A 55 -3.33 -2.68 -2.54
CA GLY A 55 -3.66 -3.02 -1.17
C GLY A 55 -2.45 -3.58 -0.42
N VAL A 56 -1.85 -4.66 -0.92
CA VAL A 56 -0.67 -5.32 -0.32
C VAL A 56 0.46 -4.32 -0.13
N THR A 57 0.74 -3.49 -1.13
CA THR A 57 1.77 -2.42 -1.02
C THR A 57 1.43 -1.42 0.08
N HIS A 58 0.16 -1.01 0.19
CA HIS A 58 -0.28 -0.11 1.26
C HIS A 58 -0.11 -0.75 2.64
N PHE A 59 -0.52 -2.02 2.79
CA PHE A 59 -0.36 -2.77 4.04
C PHE A 59 1.11 -2.87 4.46
N GLN A 60 1.99 -3.34 3.56
CA GLN A 60 3.43 -3.39 3.83
C GLN A 60 3.98 -2.06 4.33
N LEU A 61 3.60 -0.98 3.65
CA LEU A 61 4.08 0.35 3.96
C LEU A 61 3.62 0.85 5.32
N ILE A 62 2.41 0.52 5.78
CA ILE A 62 1.90 0.99 7.09
C ILE A 62 2.40 0.15 8.27
N GLU A 63 2.72 -1.13 8.02
CA GLU A 63 3.28 -2.04 9.03
C GLU A 63 4.76 -1.75 9.32
N MET A 64 5.42 -0.96 8.45
CA MET A 64 6.80 -0.53 8.67
C MET A 64 6.93 0.29 9.95
N LYS A 65 7.91 -0.08 10.78
CA LYS A 65 8.25 0.64 12.01
C LYS A 65 9.35 1.67 11.83
N ASP A 66 10.18 1.52 10.79
CA ASP A 66 11.28 2.44 10.50
C ASP A 66 11.23 2.93 9.05
N TYR A 67 11.17 4.26 8.88
CA TYR A 67 11.05 4.92 7.58
C TYR A 67 12.32 5.70 7.23
N HIS A 68 13.04 5.19 6.24
CA HIS A 68 14.20 5.83 5.66
C HIS A 68 13.91 6.31 4.25
N PHE A 69 13.73 7.63 4.10
CA PHE A 69 13.52 8.24 2.79
C PHE A 69 14.82 8.63 2.13
N SER A 70 15.01 8.14 0.91
CA SER A 70 16.05 8.63 0.02
C SER A 70 15.81 10.09 -0.36
N SER A 71 16.89 10.80 -0.67
CA SER A 71 16.81 12.18 -1.19
C SER A 71 16.03 12.25 -2.52
N LYS A 72 15.98 11.14 -3.28
CA LYS A 72 15.18 11.02 -4.50
C LYS A 72 13.68 10.94 -4.18
N PHE A 73 13.30 10.17 -3.17
CA PHE A 73 11.92 10.11 -2.70
C PHE A 73 11.42 11.50 -2.28
N VAL A 74 12.16 12.17 -1.39
CA VAL A 74 11.78 13.50 -0.90
C VAL A 74 11.62 14.50 -2.04
N ARG A 75 12.51 14.49 -3.03
CA ARG A 75 12.41 15.37 -4.19
C ARG A 75 11.26 15.03 -5.12
N SER A 76 10.99 13.75 -5.34
CA SER A 76 9.97 13.30 -6.32
C SER A 76 8.56 13.40 -5.78
N CYS A 77 8.38 13.28 -4.46
CA CYS A 77 7.09 13.34 -3.79
C CYS A 77 6.80 14.68 -3.13
N LYS A 78 7.71 15.67 -3.18
CA LYS A 78 7.53 16.94 -2.44
C LYS A 78 6.21 17.63 -2.77
N ASP A 79 5.93 17.84 -4.05
CA ASP A 79 4.73 18.55 -4.50
C ASP A 79 3.47 17.72 -4.21
N ASP A 80 3.55 16.40 -4.41
CA ASP A 80 2.46 15.47 -4.09
C ASP A 80 2.12 15.49 -2.59
N ILE A 81 3.13 15.48 -1.71
CA ILE A 81 2.93 15.57 -0.27
C ILE A 81 2.28 16.91 0.10
N GLN A 82 2.70 18.02 -0.50
CA GLN A 82 2.11 19.33 -0.23
C GLN A 82 0.66 19.44 -0.72
N ALA A 83 0.33 18.81 -1.84
CA ALA A 83 -1.01 18.85 -2.42
C ALA A 83 -2.00 17.89 -1.74
N HIS A 84 -1.54 16.69 -1.38
CA HIS A 84 -2.42 15.60 -0.90
C HIS A 84 -2.29 15.34 0.60
N CYS A 85 -1.12 15.57 1.17
CA CYS A 85 -0.76 15.20 2.54
C CYS A 85 -0.20 16.40 3.35
N PRO A 86 -0.85 17.58 3.35
CA PRO A 86 -0.25 18.82 3.89
C PRO A 86 -0.04 18.81 5.41
N GLU A 87 -0.81 18.02 6.16
CA GLU A 87 -0.82 18.04 7.63
C GLU A 87 -0.05 16.89 8.30
N MET A 88 0.80 16.19 7.53
CA MET A 88 1.54 15.03 8.04
C MET A 88 2.69 15.46 8.96
N LYS A 89 2.72 14.91 10.17
CA LYS A 89 3.70 15.28 11.22
C LYS A 89 4.91 14.35 11.27
N SER A 90 4.74 13.12 10.77
CA SER A 90 5.76 12.08 10.81
C SER A 90 5.99 11.49 9.43
N LYS A 91 7.15 10.83 9.26
CA LYS A 91 7.44 10.06 8.04
C LYS A 91 6.41 8.95 7.81
N ALA A 92 6.00 8.26 8.88
CA ALA A 92 4.96 7.25 8.84
C ALA A 92 3.64 7.81 8.29
N ASP A 93 3.22 8.98 8.78
CA ASP A 93 1.99 9.65 8.33
C ASP A 93 2.05 10.00 6.84
N VAL A 94 3.19 10.50 6.37
CA VAL A 94 3.42 10.80 4.94
C VAL A 94 3.25 9.54 4.09
N VAL A 95 3.86 8.42 4.49
CA VAL A 95 3.79 7.17 3.73
C VAL A 95 2.38 6.60 3.75
N LYS A 96 1.73 6.59 4.92
CA LYS A 96 0.34 6.14 5.07
C LYS A 96 -0.59 6.95 4.17
N CYS A 97 -0.44 8.27 4.14
CA CYS A 97 -1.24 9.13 3.27
C CYS A 97 -0.97 8.87 1.79
N LEU A 98 0.28 8.88 1.34
CA LEU A 98 0.61 8.67 -0.08
C LEU A 98 0.15 7.30 -0.59
N SER A 99 0.36 6.25 0.20
CA SER A 99 -0.06 4.90 -0.17
C SER A 99 -1.58 4.75 -0.18
N LEU A 100 -2.30 5.42 0.73
CA LEU A 100 -3.75 5.48 0.74
C LEU A 100 -4.29 6.19 -0.51
N GLU A 101 -3.72 7.34 -0.88
CA GLU A 101 -4.13 8.08 -2.08
C GLU A 101 -3.93 7.26 -3.37
N ILE A 102 -2.79 6.57 -3.48
CA ILE A 102 -2.52 5.65 -4.61
C ILE A 102 -3.54 4.51 -4.63
N ARG A 103 -3.79 3.87 -3.48
CA ARG A 103 -4.77 2.79 -3.36
C ARG A 103 -6.16 3.26 -3.76
N ASN A 104 -6.61 4.39 -3.23
CA ASN A 104 -7.93 4.96 -3.52
C ASN A 104 -8.08 5.29 -5.02
N SER A 105 -7.02 5.80 -5.64
CA SER A 105 -6.97 6.04 -7.09
C SER A 105 -7.14 4.74 -7.90
N VAL A 106 -6.54 3.63 -7.45
CA VAL A 106 -6.66 2.31 -8.10
C VAL A 106 -8.03 1.65 -7.85
N LEU A 107 -8.59 1.83 -6.65
CA LEU A 107 -9.89 1.26 -6.28
C LEU A 107 -11.07 2.02 -6.88
N GLY A 108 -10.87 3.26 -7.35
CA GLY A 108 -11.93 4.13 -7.85
C GLY A 108 -12.77 4.76 -6.73
N SER A 109 -12.35 4.58 -5.48
CA SER A 109 -12.95 5.15 -4.29
C SER A 109 -12.56 6.63 -4.17
N LYS A 110 -13.20 7.48 -4.99
CA LYS A 110 -13.25 8.94 -4.88
C LYS A 110 -11.87 9.62 -4.65
N PRO A 111 -11.08 9.91 -5.71
CA PRO A 111 -9.84 10.66 -5.54
C PRO A 111 -10.17 12.10 -5.12
N SER A 112 -9.72 12.50 -3.93
CA SER A 112 -9.76 13.90 -3.47
C SER A 112 -8.66 14.69 -4.19
N GLY A 113 -8.76 14.85 -5.52
CA GLY A 113 -7.82 15.63 -6.32
C GLY A 113 -7.16 14.87 -7.47
N THR A 114 -6.11 15.46 -8.03
CA THR A 114 -5.27 14.84 -9.05
C THR A 114 -4.58 13.59 -8.50
N PRO A 115 -4.37 12.53 -9.29
CA PRO A 115 -3.64 11.36 -8.80
C PRO A 115 -2.18 11.74 -8.45
N ILE A 116 -1.62 11.08 -7.44
CA ILE A 116 -0.20 11.18 -7.08
C ILE A 116 0.66 10.97 -8.33
N SER A 117 1.69 11.79 -8.52
CA SER A 117 2.53 11.72 -9.72
C SER A 117 3.17 10.34 -9.91
N PRO A 118 3.30 9.83 -11.15
CA PRO A 118 3.89 8.52 -11.41
C PRO A 118 5.35 8.42 -10.94
N LYS A 119 6.05 9.57 -10.85
CA LYS A 119 7.40 9.65 -10.28
C LYS A 119 7.38 9.39 -8.78
N CYS A 120 6.45 10.01 -8.05
CA CYS A 120 6.30 9.78 -6.62
C CYS A 120 5.87 8.34 -6.34
N GLN A 121 4.87 7.82 -7.06
CA GLN A 121 4.43 6.42 -6.94
C GLN A 121 5.61 5.44 -7.11
N ALA A 122 6.40 5.61 -8.18
CA ALA A 122 7.54 4.75 -8.45
C ALA A 122 8.65 4.87 -7.39
N GLN A 123 8.85 6.04 -6.78
CA GLN A 123 9.78 6.17 -5.66
C GLN A 123 9.22 5.50 -4.40
N LEU A 124 7.94 5.70 -4.07
CA LEU A 124 7.32 5.08 -2.90
C LEU A 124 7.44 3.55 -2.94
N THR A 125 7.20 2.93 -4.10
CA THR A 125 7.40 1.48 -4.28
C THR A 125 8.86 1.07 -4.08
N LYS A 126 9.82 1.89 -4.52
CA LYS A 126 11.25 1.60 -4.31
C LYS A 126 11.66 1.70 -2.85
N GLU A 127 11.16 2.71 -2.13
CA GLU A 127 11.39 2.81 -0.70
C GLU A 127 10.76 1.61 0.02
N ASN A 128 9.53 1.20 -0.35
CA ASN A 128 8.89 0.00 0.19
C ASN A 128 9.78 -1.24 0.03
N LEU A 129 10.26 -1.50 -1.19
CA LEU A 129 11.14 -2.64 -1.48
C LEU A 129 12.46 -2.59 -0.70
N ALA A 130 13.05 -1.40 -0.56
CA ALA A 130 14.29 -1.23 0.19
C ALA A 130 14.12 -1.43 1.71
N MET A 131 12.90 -1.25 2.21
CA MET A 131 12.54 -1.39 3.62
C MET A 131 12.08 -2.82 3.95
N VAL A 132 11.35 -3.49 3.06
CA VAL A 132 10.88 -4.88 3.24
C VAL A 132 12.01 -5.90 3.06
N GLY A 133 13.01 -5.60 2.22
CA GLY A 133 14.14 -6.50 1.97
C GLY A 133 15.25 -6.48 3.03
N ARG A 134 14.97 -5.99 4.25
CA ARG A 134 15.92 -5.90 5.36
C ARG A 134 15.45 -6.65 6.59
#